data_AF-A0A6A2ZSF8-F1
#
_entry.id   AF-A0A6A2ZSF8-F1
#
_cell.length_a   1.000
_cell.length_b   1.000
_cell.length_c   1.000
_cell.angle_alpha   90.00
_cell.angle_beta   90.00
_cell.angle_gamma   90.00
#
_symmetry.space_group_name_H-M   'P 1'
#
loop_
_entity.id
_entity.type
_entity.pdbx_description
1 polymer ?
#
loop_
_entity_poly.entity_id
_entity_poly.type
_entity_poly.pdbx_seq_one_letter_code
_entity_poly.pdbx_strand_id
1 'polypeptide(L)'
;MTFSTGIPVSKLQQSEREKLLYLEEVLHKRVVGQDPAVRSVAEAIQRSRAGLSDPRRPIASFMFMGPTGVGKTELAKALASYLFNTEEALVRIDMSEYMEKHAVSRLIGAPPAHGDVFNAFLQILEDGRVTDSQGRTVSFTNTVIIMTSNVGSQYILNSDEDTPKDLTYETIKQRVMEAARALERVQARIADRKIKLQVTDSAVQLLGNLVYDPNYGARPVKRVIQQNIENELAKGILRGEFKDEDTILVDTELTAFANGQLPQQKLIFKKLDNDSNTQSTGTEEALSSTV
;
A
#
# COMPACT_ATOMS: atom_id res chain seq x y z
N MET A 1 -1.00 -40.63 -3.09
CA MET A 1 -2.45 -40.40 -3.20
C MET A 1 -2.65 -39.20 -4.12
N THR A 2 -3.62 -39.26 -5.03
CA THR A 2 -3.93 -38.18 -5.99
C THR A 2 -5.34 -37.74 -5.64
N PHE A 3 -5.56 -36.45 -5.34
CA PHE A 3 -6.94 -35.96 -5.20
C PHE A 3 -7.63 -35.93 -6.57
N SER A 4 -8.95 -35.79 -6.56
CA SER A 4 -9.92 -35.85 -7.67
C SER A 4 -9.63 -34.99 -8.93
N THR A 5 -8.52 -34.24 -8.95
CA THR A 5 -8.05 -33.40 -10.07
C THR A 5 -6.94 -34.04 -10.92
N GLY A 6 -6.43 -35.23 -10.53
CA GLY A 6 -5.38 -35.93 -11.29
C GLY A 6 -3.95 -35.37 -11.10
N ILE A 7 -3.77 -34.36 -10.27
CA ILE A 7 -2.44 -33.78 -9.99
C ILE A 7 -1.74 -34.60 -8.88
N PRO A 8 -0.52 -35.12 -9.12
CA PRO A 8 0.24 -35.85 -8.11
C PRO A 8 0.49 -34.97 -6.86
N VAL A 9 0.20 -35.49 -5.66
CA VAL A 9 0.41 -34.78 -4.39
C VAL A 9 1.87 -34.37 -4.18
N SER A 10 2.82 -35.14 -4.72
CA SER A 10 4.25 -34.78 -4.72
C SER A 10 4.54 -33.50 -5.52
N LYS A 11 3.88 -33.31 -6.68
CA LYS A 11 4.01 -32.08 -7.48
C LYS A 11 3.35 -30.88 -6.80
N LEU A 12 2.21 -31.08 -6.11
CA LEU A 12 1.58 -30.02 -5.31
C LEU A 12 2.48 -29.58 -4.15
N GLN A 13 3.03 -30.53 -3.39
CA GLN A 13 3.96 -30.25 -2.29
C GLN A 13 5.27 -29.60 -2.75
N GLN A 14 5.78 -29.99 -3.93
CA GLN A 14 6.98 -29.38 -4.51
C GLN A 14 6.72 -27.91 -4.91
N SER A 15 5.58 -27.62 -5.53
CA SER A 15 5.19 -26.26 -5.89
C SER A 15 4.95 -25.34 -4.67
N GLU A 16 4.43 -25.91 -3.57
CA GLU A 16 4.21 -25.17 -2.33
C GLU A 16 5.53 -24.87 -1.61
N ARG A 17 6.50 -25.80 -1.63
CA ARG A 17 7.85 -25.58 -1.09
C ARG A 17 8.60 -24.48 -1.82
N GLU A 18 8.60 -24.50 -3.15
CA GLU A 18 9.25 -23.47 -3.96
C GLU A 18 8.64 -22.09 -3.69
N LYS A 19 7.31 -22.01 -3.56
CA LYS A 19 6.63 -20.77 -3.16
C LYS A 19 7.14 -20.23 -1.82
N LEU A 20 7.36 -21.10 -0.83
CA LEU A 20 7.78 -20.66 0.49
C LEU A 20 9.26 -20.25 0.54
N LEU A 21 10.11 -20.82 -0.31
CA LEU A 21 11.54 -20.51 -0.35
C LEU A 21 11.80 -19.04 -0.70
N TYR A 22 11.01 -18.49 -1.63
CA TYR A 22 11.13 -17.10 -2.12
C TYR A 22 10.10 -16.15 -1.50
N LEU A 23 9.55 -16.49 -0.33
CA LEU A 23 8.48 -15.71 0.30
C LEU A 23 8.88 -14.24 0.56
N GLU A 24 10.08 -13.99 1.08
CA GLU A 24 10.60 -12.64 1.33
C GLU A 24 10.64 -11.80 0.05
N GLU A 25 11.21 -12.34 -1.03
CA GLU A 25 11.28 -11.67 -2.34
C GLU A 25 9.89 -11.36 -2.91
N VAL A 26 8.94 -12.29 -2.77
CA VAL A 26 7.57 -12.07 -3.25
C VAL A 26 6.86 -11.00 -2.44
N LEU A 27 7.02 -10.99 -1.12
CA LEU A 27 6.45 -9.93 -0.28
C LEU A 27 7.03 -8.56 -0.63
N HIS A 28 8.32 -8.47 -0.95
CA HIS A 28 8.95 -7.22 -1.38
C HIS A 28 8.46 -6.67 -2.73
N LYS A 29 7.76 -7.48 -3.55
CA LYS A 29 7.07 -6.96 -4.75
C LYS A 29 5.94 -5.98 -4.39
N ARG A 30 5.38 -6.10 -3.18
CA ARG A 30 4.28 -5.26 -2.67
C ARG A 30 4.69 -4.37 -1.51
N VAL A 31 5.63 -4.81 -0.67
CA VAL A 31 6.07 -4.08 0.52
C VAL A 31 7.49 -3.56 0.30
N VAL A 32 7.61 -2.25 0.20
CA VAL A 32 8.89 -1.58 -0.02
C VAL A 32 9.57 -1.31 1.32
N GLY A 33 10.85 -1.65 1.42
CA GLY A 33 11.61 -1.59 2.68
C GLY A 33 11.02 -2.53 3.74
N GLN A 34 11.10 -2.13 5.01
CA GLN A 34 10.65 -2.94 6.15
C GLN A 34 11.36 -4.31 6.20
N ASP A 35 12.59 -4.41 5.71
CA ASP A 35 13.32 -5.68 5.53
C ASP A 35 13.34 -6.55 6.80
N PRO A 36 13.57 -6.00 8.01
CA PRO A 36 13.52 -6.79 9.24
C PRO A 36 12.14 -7.41 9.50
N ALA A 37 11.06 -6.69 9.18
CA ALA A 37 9.69 -7.16 9.37
C ALA A 37 9.31 -8.22 8.32
N VAL A 38 9.63 -7.97 7.04
CA VAL A 38 9.36 -8.91 5.95
C VAL A 38 10.11 -10.22 6.17
N ARG A 39 11.41 -10.16 6.51
CA ARG A 39 12.21 -11.34 6.85
C ARG A 39 11.65 -12.11 8.04
N SER A 40 11.32 -11.41 9.13
CA SER A 40 10.74 -12.05 10.33
C SER A 40 9.44 -12.79 10.03
N VAL A 41 8.59 -12.20 9.17
CA VAL A 41 7.37 -12.87 8.68
C VAL A 41 7.73 -14.10 7.86
N ALA A 42 8.58 -13.95 6.84
CA ALA A 42 8.93 -15.04 5.95
C ALA A 42 9.50 -16.25 6.71
N GLU A 43 10.46 -16.01 7.60
CA GLU A 43 11.09 -17.07 8.40
C GLU A 43 10.08 -17.79 9.31
N ALA A 44 9.13 -17.07 9.93
CA ALA A 44 8.14 -17.71 10.80
C ALA A 44 7.21 -18.64 10.03
N ILE A 45 6.76 -18.22 8.85
CA ILE A 45 5.95 -19.05 7.97
C ILE A 45 6.75 -20.27 7.50
N GLN A 46 8.00 -20.08 7.08
CA GLN A 46 8.89 -21.16 6.66
C GLN A 46 9.14 -22.16 7.80
N ARG A 47 9.44 -21.70 9.02
CA ARG A 47 9.59 -22.56 10.20
C ARG A 47 8.34 -23.39 10.47
N SER A 48 7.16 -22.76 10.41
CA SER A 48 5.90 -23.47 10.64
C SER A 48 5.62 -24.52 9.57
N ARG A 49 5.82 -24.18 8.29
CA ARG A 49 5.64 -25.10 7.17
C ARG A 49 6.68 -26.21 7.10
N ALA A 50 7.86 -26.00 7.68
CA ALA A 50 8.88 -27.02 7.88
C ALA A 50 8.57 -27.97 9.07
N GLY A 51 7.49 -27.71 9.83
CA GLY A 51 7.12 -28.50 11.00
C GLY A 51 8.00 -28.22 12.23
N LEU A 52 8.67 -27.07 12.27
CA LEU A 52 9.57 -26.66 13.36
C LEU A 52 8.90 -25.76 14.41
N SER A 53 7.62 -25.39 14.22
CA SER A 53 6.84 -24.58 15.18
C SER A 53 6.03 -25.45 16.15
N ASP A 54 5.64 -24.90 17.31
CA ASP A 54 4.70 -25.58 18.23
C ASP A 54 3.34 -25.78 17.54
N PRO A 55 2.86 -27.03 17.38
CA PRO A 55 1.60 -27.33 16.69
C PRO A 55 0.35 -26.87 17.45
N ARG A 56 0.49 -26.47 18.72
CA ARG A 56 -0.62 -25.94 19.53
C ARG A 56 -0.79 -24.44 19.38
N ARG A 57 0.19 -23.73 18.83
CA ARG A 57 0.16 -22.27 18.70
C ARG A 57 -0.21 -21.84 17.28
N PRO A 58 -0.63 -20.58 17.09
CA PRO A 58 -0.72 -19.99 15.75
C PRO A 58 0.60 -20.12 14.99
N ILE A 59 0.54 -20.12 13.66
CA ILE A 59 1.70 -20.20 12.76
C ILE A 59 2.74 -19.14 13.16
N ALA A 60 2.25 -17.93 13.40
CA ALA A 60 3.02 -16.82 13.92
C ALA A 60 2.09 -15.77 14.54
N SER A 61 2.62 -15.02 15.50
CA SER A 61 2.00 -13.82 16.05
C SER A 61 2.97 -12.67 15.96
N PHE A 62 2.53 -11.56 15.34
CA PHE A 62 3.32 -10.36 15.14
C PHE A 62 2.65 -9.14 15.74
N MET A 63 3.47 -8.25 16.29
CA MET A 63 3.05 -6.90 16.65
C MET A 63 3.82 -5.89 15.79
N PHE A 64 3.15 -5.31 14.81
CA PHE A 64 3.71 -4.27 13.96
C PHE A 64 3.47 -2.91 14.61
N MET A 65 4.57 -2.23 14.95
CA MET A 65 4.58 -0.89 15.52
C MET A 65 5.08 0.12 14.47
N GLY A 66 4.61 1.36 14.56
CA GLY A 66 5.12 2.47 13.74
C GLY A 66 4.03 3.35 13.15
N PRO A 67 4.38 4.38 12.36
CA PRO A 67 3.43 5.34 11.80
C PRO A 67 2.40 4.70 10.85
N THR A 68 1.28 5.37 10.62
CA THR A 68 0.33 4.98 9.56
C THR A 68 1.01 5.07 8.19
N GLY A 69 0.52 4.31 7.20
CA GLY A 69 1.03 4.41 5.83
C GLY A 69 2.37 3.70 5.54
N VAL A 70 3.14 3.26 6.54
CA VAL A 70 4.47 2.62 6.36
C VAL A 70 4.44 1.16 5.87
N GLY A 71 3.26 0.62 5.54
CA GLY A 71 3.14 -0.73 4.99
C GLY A 71 2.75 -1.85 5.96
N LYS A 72 2.46 -1.56 7.25
CA LYS A 72 2.02 -2.59 8.24
C LYS A 72 0.84 -3.44 7.76
N THR A 73 -0.23 -2.79 7.29
CA THR A 73 -1.42 -3.47 6.77
C THR A 73 -1.19 -4.04 5.37
N GLU A 74 -0.32 -3.42 4.57
CA GLU A 74 0.01 -3.92 3.24
C GLU A 74 0.75 -5.25 3.32
N LEU A 75 1.65 -5.42 4.29
CA LEU A 75 2.33 -6.69 4.57
C LEU A 75 1.34 -7.80 4.94
N ALA A 76 0.32 -7.50 5.74
CA ALA A 76 -0.74 -8.45 6.07
C ALA A 76 -1.55 -8.88 4.83
N LYS A 77 -1.89 -7.92 3.94
CA LYS A 77 -2.60 -8.19 2.69
C LYS A 77 -1.75 -8.97 1.68
N ALA A 78 -0.49 -8.60 1.53
CA ALA A 78 0.47 -9.30 0.67
C ALA A 78 0.63 -10.75 1.12
N LEU A 79 0.73 -10.98 2.44
CA LEU A 79 0.80 -12.31 3.01
C LEU A 79 -0.47 -13.12 2.77
N ALA A 80 -1.65 -12.53 2.98
CA ALA A 80 -2.93 -13.20 2.74
C ALA A 80 -3.10 -13.59 1.26
N SER A 81 -2.84 -12.64 0.37
CA SER A 81 -2.86 -12.86 -1.08
C SER A 81 -1.91 -13.97 -1.50
N TYR A 82 -0.72 -14.07 -0.88
CA TYR A 82 0.25 -15.08 -1.25
C TYR A 82 -0.08 -16.47 -0.68
N LEU A 83 -0.41 -16.56 0.61
CA LEU A 83 -0.64 -17.84 1.28
C LEU A 83 -2.00 -18.46 0.94
N PHE A 84 -3.02 -17.62 0.72
CA PHE A 84 -4.39 -18.07 0.51
C PHE A 84 -4.92 -17.79 -0.91
N ASN A 85 -4.07 -17.26 -1.80
CA ASN A 85 -4.44 -16.81 -3.16
C ASN A 85 -5.58 -15.77 -3.17
N THR A 86 -5.87 -15.11 -2.04
CA THR A 86 -6.89 -14.06 -1.92
C THR A 86 -6.58 -13.14 -0.75
N GLU A 87 -6.88 -11.85 -0.90
CA GLU A 87 -6.85 -10.91 0.23
C GLU A 87 -8.05 -11.07 1.16
N GLU A 88 -9.14 -11.70 0.70
CA GLU A 88 -10.37 -11.89 1.47
C GLU A 88 -10.20 -12.85 2.64
N ALA A 89 -9.14 -13.67 2.61
CA ALA A 89 -8.72 -14.49 3.75
C ALA A 89 -8.22 -13.64 4.94
N LEU A 90 -7.96 -12.34 4.73
CA LEU A 90 -7.62 -11.40 5.79
C LEU A 90 -8.87 -11.04 6.60
N VAL A 91 -9.01 -11.66 7.78
CA VAL A 91 -10.00 -11.25 8.77
C VAL A 91 -9.50 -9.99 9.48
N ARG A 92 -10.08 -8.84 9.15
CA ARG A 92 -9.72 -7.56 9.76
C ARG A 92 -10.61 -7.27 10.97
N ILE A 93 -9.99 -7.05 12.12
CA ILE A 93 -10.65 -6.63 13.36
C ILE A 93 -10.17 -5.22 13.70
N ASP A 94 -11.08 -4.25 13.75
CA ASP A 94 -10.76 -2.88 14.19
C ASP A 94 -10.85 -2.78 15.71
N MET A 95 -9.70 -2.79 16.39
CA MET A 95 -9.64 -2.76 17.86
C MET A 95 -10.20 -1.49 18.48
N SER A 96 -10.33 -0.39 17.73
CA SER A 96 -11.00 0.82 18.22
C SER A 96 -12.49 0.58 18.50
N GLU A 97 -13.12 -0.37 17.81
CA GLU A 97 -14.51 -0.77 18.08
C GLU A 97 -14.66 -1.65 19.33
N TYR A 98 -13.54 -2.15 19.88
CA TYR A 98 -13.50 -3.11 20.98
C TYR A 98 -12.99 -2.50 22.30
N MET A 99 -12.84 -1.17 22.37
CA MET A 99 -12.37 -0.47 23.57
C MET A 99 -13.38 -0.48 24.72
N GLU A 100 -14.68 -0.67 24.41
CA GLU A 100 -15.73 -0.73 25.42
C GLU A 100 -15.93 -2.14 25.97
N LYS A 101 -16.18 -2.25 27.28
CA LYS A 101 -16.33 -3.54 27.99
C LYS A 101 -17.40 -4.48 27.41
N HIS A 102 -18.39 -3.96 26.68
CA HIS A 102 -19.47 -4.76 26.09
C HIS A 102 -19.17 -5.23 24.66
N ALA A 103 -18.15 -4.67 24.00
CA ALA A 103 -17.81 -4.98 22.61
C ALA A 103 -17.25 -6.40 22.43
N VAL A 104 -16.75 -7.03 23.51
CA VAL A 104 -16.32 -8.44 23.57
C VAL A 104 -17.39 -9.38 23.01
N SER A 105 -18.67 -9.06 23.25
CA SER A 105 -19.81 -9.87 22.80
C SER A 105 -19.89 -10.02 21.28
N ARG A 106 -19.31 -9.09 20.51
CA ARG A 106 -19.24 -9.16 19.05
C ARG A 106 -18.21 -10.16 18.55
N LEU A 107 -17.19 -10.48 19.35
CA LEU A 107 -16.09 -11.37 18.97
C LEU A 107 -16.34 -12.82 19.41
N ILE A 108 -16.82 -13.02 20.65
CA ILE A 108 -16.95 -14.35 21.27
C ILE A 108 -18.38 -14.68 21.72
N GLY A 109 -19.35 -13.80 21.41
CA GLY A 109 -20.72 -13.88 21.93
C GLY A 109 -20.83 -13.30 23.34
N ALA A 110 -22.06 -13.00 23.80
CA ALA A 110 -22.29 -12.48 25.16
C ALA A 110 -21.80 -13.52 26.20
N PRO A 111 -20.74 -13.23 26.97
CA PRO A 111 -20.26 -14.16 27.98
C PRO A 111 -21.06 -14.00 29.29
N PRO A 112 -21.19 -15.06 30.11
CA PRO A 112 -21.77 -14.96 31.45
C PRO A 112 -20.88 -14.18 32.45
N ALA A 113 -19.65 -13.84 32.07
CA ALA A 113 -18.70 -13.07 32.87
C ALA A 113 -17.91 -12.09 31.98
N HIS A 114 -17.64 -10.89 32.50
CA HIS A 114 -16.85 -9.83 31.86
C HIS A 114 -15.39 -10.27 31.60
N GLY A 115 -15.13 -10.98 30.52
CA GLY A 115 -13.77 -11.17 30.01
C GLY A 115 -13.38 -10.00 29.13
N ASP A 116 -12.29 -9.29 29.43
CA ASP A 116 -11.77 -8.26 28.54
C ASP A 116 -11.31 -8.90 27.21
N VAL A 117 -11.50 -8.19 26.08
CA VAL A 117 -11.10 -8.66 24.74
C VAL A 117 -9.64 -9.13 24.72
N PHE A 118 -8.81 -8.43 25.48
CA PHE A 118 -7.40 -8.73 25.68
C PHE A 118 -7.16 -10.17 26.18
N ASN A 119 -7.94 -10.66 27.13
CA ASN A 119 -7.77 -12.01 27.69
C ASN A 119 -8.10 -13.10 26.66
N ALA A 120 -9.11 -12.88 25.82
CA ALA A 120 -9.42 -13.80 24.72
C ALA A 120 -8.27 -13.86 23.71
N PHE A 121 -7.64 -12.72 23.39
CA PHE A 121 -6.44 -12.71 22.53
C PHE A 121 -5.24 -13.39 23.19
N LEU A 122 -4.99 -13.16 24.48
CA LEU A 122 -3.91 -13.86 25.20
C LEU A 122 -4.08 -15.38 25.12
N GLN A 123 -5.30 -15.88 25.33
CA GLN A 123 -5.60 -17.31 25.20
C GLN A 123 -5.29 -17.82 23.78
N ILE A 124 -5.66 -17.06 22.74
CA ILE A 124 -5.35 -17.42 21.36
C ILE A 124 -3.83 -17.47 21.14
N LEU A 125 -3.07 -16.53 21.71
CA LEU A 125 -1.61 -16.47 21.57
C LEU A 125 -0.89 -17.61 22.30
N GLU A 126 -1.41 -18.04 23.45
CA GLU A 126 -0.81 -19.08 24.29
C GLU A 126 -1.18 -20.50 23.81
N ASP A 127 -2.47 -20.75 23.62
CA ASP A 127 -3.06 -22.07 23.40
C ASP A 127 -3.56 -22.30 21.97
N GLY A 128 -3.51 -21.28 21.11
CA GLY A 128 -3.98 -21.36 19.73
C GLY A 128 -5.45 -21.75 19.61
N ARG A 129 -6.26 -21.48 20.65
CA ARG A 129 -7.69 -21.82 20.70
C ARG A 129 -8.45 -20.78 21.51
N VAL A 130 -9.72 -20.58 21.17
CA VAL A 130 -10.67 -19.81 21.99
C VAL A 130 -11.99 -20.54 22.02
N THR A 131 -12.69 -20.45 23.15
CA THR A 131 -14.04 -21.01 23.30
C THR A 131 -15.04 -19.88 23.36
N ASP A 132 -16.07 -19.93 22.51
CA ASP A 132 -17.13 -18.93 22.49
C ASP A 132 -18.16 -19.13 23.62
N SER A 133 -19.12 -18.21 23.75
CA SER A 133 -20.16 -18.30 24.79
C SER A 133 -21.14 -19.46 24.63
N GLN A 134 -21.14 -20.13 23.47
CA GLN A 134 -21.93 -21.34 23.19
C GLN A 134 -21.14 -22.62 23.49
N GLY A 135 -19.91 -22.51 24.03
CA GLY A 135 -19.05 -23.65 24.32
C GLY A 135 -18.35 -24.23 23.09
N ARG A 136 -18.39 -23.56 21.94
CA ARG A 136 -17.69 -24.01 20.72
C ARG A 136 -16.24 -23.57 20.77
N THR A 137 -15.32 -24.51 20.65
CA THR A 137 -13.88 -24.21 20.57
C THR A 137 -13.44 -24.03 19.13
N VAL A 138 -12.85 -22.87 18.83
CA VAL A 138 -12.26 -22.54 17.53
C VAL A 138 -10.74 -22.67 17.64
N SER A 139 -10.11 -23.28 16.63
CA SER A 139 -8.66 -23.43 16.56
C SER A 139 -8.02 -22.38 15.68
N PHE A 140 -6.90 -21.84 16.17
CA PHE A 140 -6.05 -20.83 15.54
C PHE A 140 -4.68 -21.40 15.13
N THR A 141 -4.46 -22.71 15.20
CA THR A 141 -3.14 -23.32 14.92
C THR A 141 -2.67 -23.15 13.48
N ASN A 142 -3.60 -22.94 12.53
CA ASN A 142 -3.30 -22.61 11.13
C ASN A 142 -3.64 -21.15 10.82
N THR A 143 -3.36 -20.23 11.75
CA THR A 143 -3.59 -18.79 11.57
C THR A 143 -2.31 -17.99 11.77
N VAL A 144 -2.20 -16.88 11.06
CA VAL A 144 -1.18 -15.85 11.30
C VAL A 144 -1.88 -14.67 11.95
N ILE A 145 -1.42 -14.26 13.12
CA ILE A 145 -2.01 -13.16 13.87
C ILE A 145 -1.12 -11.94 13.70
N ILE A 146 -1.68 -10.85 13.19
CA ILE A 146 -0.96 -9.58 13.01
C ILE A 146 -1.72 -8.51 13.78
N MET A 147 -1.09 -8.00 14.83
CA MET A 147 -1.55 -6.84 15.59
C MET A 147 -0.84 -5.60 15.04
N THR A 148 -1.57 -4.54 14.75
CA THR A 148 -0.98 -3.27 14.28
C THR A 148 -1.22 -2.17 15.30
N SER A 149 -0.17 -1.45 15.68
CA SER A 149 -0.25 -0.31 16.57
C SER A 149 0.52 0.88 16.01
N ASN A 150 -0.02 2.08 16.23
CA ASN A 150 0.68 3.34 15.95
C ASN A 150 1.42 3.87 17.19
N VAL A 151 1.42 3.12 18.29
CA VAL A 151 2.24 3.44 19.47
C VAL A 151 3.71 3.46 19.05
N GLY A 152 4.46 4.44 19.56
CA GLY A 152 5.88 4.61 19.23
C GLY A 152 6.17 5.41 17.96
N SER A 153 5.15 5.80 17.19
CA SER A 153 5.35 6.53 15.92
C SER A 153 6.16 7.82 16.08
N GLN A 154 5.94 8.57 17.17
CA GLN A 154 6.66 9.82 17.44
C GLN A 154 8.17 9.59 17.67
N TYR A 155 8.55 8.47 18.29
CA TYR A 155 9.96 8.15 18.52
C TYR A 155 10.65 7.65 17.24
N ILE A 156 9.91 6.98 16.35
CA ILE A 156 10.42 6.49 15.06
C ILE A 156 10.58 7.64 14.05
N LEU A 157 9.65 8.60 14.04
CA LEU A 157 9.73 9.76 13.14
C LEU A 157 10.79 10.78 13.57
N ASN A 158 11.03 10.93 14.87
CA ASN A 158 12.01 11.89 15.40
C ASN A 158 13.44 11.34 15.44
N SER A 159 13.65 10.04 15.22
CA SER A 159 14.98 9.44 15.10
C SER A 159 15.64 9.64 13.73
N ASP A 160 14.92 10.20 12.75
CA ASP A 160 15.39 10.36 11.36
C ASP A 160 16.24 11.63 11.10
N GLU A 161 16.52 12.46 12.13
CA GLU A 161 17.39 13.64 11.96
C GLU A 161 18.86 13.29 11.61
N ASP A 162 19.30 12.04 11.82
CA ASP A 162 20.66 11.56 11.52
C ASP A 162 20.74 10.65 10.27
N THR A 163 19.70 10.61 9.42
CA THR A 163 19.68 9.69 8.28
C THR A 163 20.72 10.08 7.21
N PRO A 164 21.67 9.20 6.82
CA PRO A 164 22.64 9.48 5.76
C PRO A 164 21.92 9.83 4.44
N LYS A 165 22.39 10.86 3.73
CA LYS A 165 21.80 11.36 2.47
C LYS A 165 21.53 10.28 1.41
N ASP A 166 22.27 9.18 1.45
CA ASP A 166 22.12 8.03 0.55
C ASP A 166 20.82 7.23 0.81
N LEU A 167 20.42 7.07 2.08
CA LEU A 167 19.14 6.41 2.43
C LEU A 167 17.94 7.26 1.98
N THR A 168 18.07 8.58 2.04
CA THR A 168 17.04 9.52 1.58
C THR A 168 16.85 9.42 0.07
N TYR A 169 17.93 9.28 -0.70
CA TYR A 169 17.85 9.12 -2.16
C TYR A 169 17.19 7.81 -2.58
N GLU A 170 17.60 6.67 -1.99
CA GLU A 170 16.96 5.38 -2.26
C GLU A 170 15.48 5.38 -1.86
N THR A 171 15.15 6.02 -0.74
CA THR A 171 13.76 6.18 -0.29
C THR A 171 12.94 7.03 -1.26
N ILE A 172 13.49 8.14 -1.76
CA ILE A 172 12.83 8.99 -2.78
C ILE A 172 12.64 8.21 -4.08
N LYS A 173 13.67 7.53 -4.56
CA LYS A 173 13.64 6.72 -5.79
C LYS A 173 12.58 5.62 -5.72
N GLN A 174 12.50 4.91 -4.60
CA GLN A 174 11.47 3.89 -4.38
C GLN A 174 10.05 4.49 -4.39
N ARG A 175 9.85 5.67 -3.82
CA ARG A 175 8.55 6.36 -3.79
C ARG A 175 8.11 6.86 -5.17
N VAL A 176 9.05 7.36 -5.96
CA VAL A 176 8.85 7.72 -7.37
C VAL A 176 8.40 6.48 -8.17
N MET A 177 9.05 5.32 -7.94
CA MET A 177 8.66 4.06 -8.58
C MET A 177 7.26 3.58 -8.15
N GLU A 178 6.87 3.76 -6.88
CA GLU A 178 5.54 3.40 -6.40
C GLU A 178 4.45 4.31 -7.02
N ALA A 179 4.71 5.62 -7.11
CA ALA A 179 3.85 6.56 -7.80
C ALA A 179 3.68 6.21 -9.28
N ALA A 180 4.77 5.85 -9.97
CA ALA A 180 4.75 5.40 -11.36
C ALA A 180 3.88 4.14 -11.55
N ARG A 181 4.06 3.11 -10.72
CA ARG A 181 3.21 1.90 -10.75
C ARG A 181 1.73 2.19 -10.47
N ALA A 182 1.45 3.13 -9.58
CA ALA A 182 0.07 3.53 -9.29
C ALA A 182 -0.57 4.23 -10.50
N LEU A 183 0.20 5.04 -11.24
CA LEU A 183 -0.23 5.67 -12.49
C LEU A 183 -0.54 4.63 -13.57
N GLU A 184 0.25 3.57 -13.71
CA GLU A 184 -0.05 2.46 -14.64
C GLU A 184 -1.42 1.83 -14.35
N ARG A 185 -1.78 1.66 -13.07
CA ARG A 185 -3.12 1.15 -12.67
C ARG A 185 -4.25 2.13 -12.96
N VAL A 186 -3.97 3.43 -12.97
CA VAL A 186 -4.93 4.45 -13.41
C VAL A 186 -5.11 4.33 -14.91
N GLN A 187 -4.00 4.27 -15.67
CA GLN A 187 -4.03 4.10 -17.12
C GLN A 187 -4.81 2.86 -17.54
N ALA A 188 -4.61 1.72 -16.87
CA ALA A 188 -5.37 0.50 -17.13
C ALA A 188 -6.89 0.66 -16.92
N ARG A 189 -7.34 1.51 -15.98
CA ARG A 189 -8.76 1.77 -15.70
C ARG A 189 -9.40 2.74 -16.69
N ILE A 190 -8.61 3.63 -17.29
CA ILE A 190 -9.09 4.60 -18.28
C ILE A 190 -8.86 4.09 -19.72
N ALA A 191 -8.15 2.96 -19.87
CA ALA A 191 -7.90 2.30 -21.16
C ALA A 191 -9.18 1.89 -21.90
N ASP A 192 -10.27 1.58 -21.19
CA ASP A 192 -11.58 1.29 -21.80
C ASP A 192 -12.15 2.48 -22.59
N ARG A 193 -11.75 3.71 -22.22
CA ARG A 193 -12.07 4.96 -22.95
C ARG A 193 -10.98 5.35 -23.95
N LYS A 194 -9.95 4.52 -24.09
CA LYS A 194 -8.75 4.71 -24.93
C LYS A 194 -8.01 6.03 -24.74
N ILE A 195 -8.22 6.67 -23.59
CA ILE A 195 -7.46 7.85 -23.18
C ILE A 195 -6.05 7.37 -22.81
N LYS A 196 -5.04 8.01 -23.40
CA LYS A 196 -3.63 7.75 -23.07
C LYS A 196 -3.16 8.78 -22.06
N LEU A 197 -2.48 8.32 -21.01
CA LEU A 197 -1.85 9.19 -20.02
C LEU A 197 -0.34 9.18 -20.26
N GLN A 198 0.24 10.37 -20.46
CA GLN A 198 1.69 10.58 -20.45
C GLN A 198 2.03 11.41 -19.23
N VAL A 199 3.07 11.02 -18.49
CA VAL A 199 3.46 11.71 -17.25
C VAL A 199 4.94 12.06 -17.36
N THR A 200 5.26 13.33 -17.13
CA THR A 200 6.66 13.81 -17.16
C THR A 200 7.42 13.40 -15.90
N ASP A 201 8.75 13.34 -15.99
CA ASP A 201 9.62 13.02 -14.85
C ASP A 201 9.43 14.02 -13.69
N SER A 202 9.23 15.30 -14.00
CA SER A 202 8.93 16.35 -13.02
C SER A 202 7.62 16.09 -12.28
N ALA A 203 6.58 15.61 -12.97
CA ALA A 203 5.31 15.24 -12.36
C ALA A 203 5.45 14.00 -11.46
N VAL A 204 6.21 12.99 -11.89
CA VAL A 204 6.49 11.81 -11.05
C VAL A 204 7.26 12.21 -9.79
N GLN A 205 8.26 13.10 -9.91
CA GLN A 205 9.01 13.62 -8.76
C GLN A 205 8.12 14.40 -7.79
N LEU A 206 7.26 15.30 -8.30
CA LEU A 206 6.32 16.04 -7.45
C LEU A 206 5.34 15.11 -6.74
N LEU A 207 4.80 14.10 -7.43
CA LEU A 207 3.96 13.07 -6.81
C LEU A 207 4.71 12.29 -5.74
N GLY A 208 5.96 11.90 -5.98
CA GLY A 208 6.82 11.25 -4.99
C GLY A 208 7.01 12.10 -3.73
N ASN A 209 7.14 13.41 -3.89
CA ASN A 209 7.25 14.36 -2.77
C ASN A 209 5.91 14.51 -2.02
N LEU A 210 4.79 14.62 -2.72
CA LEU A 210 3.44 14.73 -2.12
C LEU A 210 2.98 13.46 -1.41
N VAL A 211 3.51 12.31 -1.84
CA VAL A 211 3.34 11.02 -1.16
C VAL A 211 4.00 11.02 0.20
N TYR A 212 4.96 11.91 0.50
CA TYR A 212 5.63 11.94 1.80
C TYR A 212 5.20 13.10 2.69
N ASP A 213 4.83 12.78 3.93
CA ASP A 213 4.64 13.74 5.01
C ASP A 213 5.58 13.37 6.17
N PRO A 214 6.52 14.25 6.58
CA PRO A 214 7.46 13.97 7.67
C PRO A 214 6.78 13.52 8.97
N ASN A 215 5.54 13.93 9.22
CA ASN A 215 4.80 13.59 10.43
C ASN A 215 3.91 12.35 10.30
N TYR A 216 3.60 11.91 9.06
CA TYR A 216 2.63 10.84 8.79
C TYR A 216 3.16 9.72 7.88
N GLY A 217 4.44 9.76 7.50
CA GLY A 217 5.06 8.78 6.60
C GLY A 217 4.58 8.91 5.15
N ALA A 218 4.63 7.82 4.39
CA ALA A 218 4.02 7.79 3.05
C ALA A 218 2.50 7.95 3.19
N ARG A 219 1.95 9.12 2.86
CA ARG A 219 0.51 9.29 2.61
C ARG A 219 0.10 8.20 1.62
N PRO A 220 -1.06 7.53 1.80
CA PRO A 220 -1.41 6.40 0.96
C PRO A 220 -1.27 6.81 -0.51
N VAL A 221 -0.37 6.19 -1.26
CA VAL A 221 -0.09 6.56 -2.67
C VAL A 221 -1.41 6.62 -3.44
N LYS A 222 -2.30 5.65 -3.17
CA LYS A 222 -3.67 5.62 -3.67
C LYS A 222 -4.43 6.93 -3.42
N ARG A 223 -4.35 7.52 -2.24
CA ARG A 223 -5.04 8.78 -1.89
C ARG A 223 -4.44 9.97 -2.64
N VAL A 224 -3.11 10.06 -2.73
CA VAL A 224 -2.44 11.16 -3.43
C VAL A 224 -2.74 11.10 -4.92
N ILE A 225 -2.62 9.92 -5.53
CA ILE A 225 -2.98 9.69 -6.93
C ILE A 225 -4.47 9.95 -7.17
N GLN A 226 -5.35 9.48 -6.29
CA GLN A 226 -6.79 9.75 -6.42
C GLN A 226 -7.09 11.26 -6.36
N GLN A 227 -6.53 11.97 -5.38
CA GLN A 227 -6.81 13.38 -5.16
C GLN A 227 -6.22 14.28 -6.25
N ASN A 228 -5.02 13.97 -6.74
CA ASN A 228 -4.27 14.87 -7.61
C ASN A 228 -4.30 14.45 -9.08
N ILE A 229 -4.57 13.17 -9.40
CA ILE A 229 -4.62 12.65 -10.77
C ILE A 229 -6.05 12.26 -11.12
N GLU A 230 -6.63 11.26 -10.45
CA GLU A 230 -7.94 10.71 -10.85
C GLU A 230 -9.05 11.78 -10.79
N ASN A 231 -9.07 12.60 -9.75
CA ASN A 231 -10.07 13.66 -9.60
C ASN A 231 -9.93 14.78 -10.65
N GLU A 232 -8.71 15.19 -11.00
CA GLU A 232 -8.50 16.23 -12.01
C GLU A 232 -8.81 15.72 -13.41
N LEU A 233 -8.45 14.48 -13.73
CA LEU A 233 -8.88 13.81 -14.96
C LEU A 233 -10.41 13.71 -15.03
N ALA A 234 -11.06 13.30 -13.94
CA ALA A 234 -12.52 13.22 -13.89
C ALA A 234 -13.18 14.59 -14.10
N LYS A 235 -12.67 15.65 -13.47
CA LYS A 235 -13.16 17.03 -13.67
C LYS A 235 -13.00 17.49 -15.11
N GLY A 236 -11.83 17.28 -15.72
CA GLY A 236 -11.59 17.66 -17.11
C GLY A 236 -12.49 16.92 -18.09
N ILE A 237 -12.75 15.62 -17.87
CA ILE A 237 -13.72 14.83 -18.64
C ILE A 237 -15.15 15.41 -18.48
N LEU A 238 -15.57 15.70 -17.24
CA LEU A 238 -16.90 16.26 -16.96
C LEU A 238 -17.09 17.66 -17.54
N ARG A 239 -16.03 18.46 -17.65
CA ARG A 239 -16.04 19.77 -18.32
C ARG A 239 -15.98 19.67 -19.84
N GLY A 240 -15.72 18.49 -20.38
CA GLY A 240 -15.53 18.25 -21.82
C GLY A 240 -14.16 18.68 -22.36
N GLU A 241 -13.19 18.98 -21.47
CA GLU A 241 -11.80 19.34 -21.80
C GLU A 241 -11.03 18.11 -22.31
N PHE A 242 -11.36 16.92 -21.81
CA PHE A 242 -10.78 15.64 -22.21
C PHE A 242 -11.84 14.70 -22.75
N LYS A 243 -11.57 14.09 -23.90
CA LYS A 243 -12.47 13.17 -24.59
C LYS A 243 -11.81 11.79 -24.76
N ASP A 244 -12.63 10.82 -25.13
CA ASP A 244 -12.14 9.49 -25.49
C ASP A 244 -11.09 9.60 -26.61
N GLU A 245 -10.10 8.69 -26.62
CA GLU A 245 -8.92 8.69 -27.52
C GLU A 245 -7.89 9.80 -27.29
N ASP A 246 -8.15 10.79 -26.42
CA ASP A 246 -7.19 11.87 -26.17
C ASP A 246 -5.91 11.34 -25.49
N THR A 247 -4.78 11.97 -25.82
CA THR A 247 -3.54 11.80 -25.05
C THR A 247 -3.39 12.98 -24.11
N ILE A 248 -3.38 12.71 -22.81
CA ILE A 248 -3.28 13.72 -21.75
C ILE A 248 -1.87 13.66 -21.17
N LEU A 249 -1.16 14.78 -21.27
CA LEU A 249 0.11 15.03 -20.60
C LEU A 249 -0.14 15.56 -19.19
N VAL A 250 0.39 14.86 -18.20
CA VAL A 250 0.51 15.31 -16.82
C VAL A 250 1.91 15.87 -16.64
N ASP A 251 1.99 17.16 -16.33
CA ASP A 251 3.26 17.87 -16.14
C ASP A 251 3.20 18.75 -14.88
N THR A 252 4.25 19.51 -14.62
CA THR A 252 4.31 20.48 -13.52
C THR A 252 4.51 21.90 -14.01
N GLU A 253 3.88 22.84 -13.32
CA GLU A 253 4.11 24.28 -13.52
C GLU A 253 4.39 24.95 -12.18
N LEU A 254 5.28 25.95 -12.19
CA LEU A 254 5.56 26.79 -11.02
C LEU A 254 4.54 27.94 -10.99
N THR A 255 3.77 28.03 -9.92
CA THR A 255 2.86 29.17 -9.75
C THR A 255 3.65 30.45 -9.50
N ALA A 256 3.27 31.53 -10.17
CA ALA A 256 3.86 32.85 -9.93
C ALA A 256 3.66 33.30 -8.48
N PHE A 257 4.58 34.16 -8.00
CA PHE A 257 4.44 34.81 -6.70
C PHE A 257 3.22 35.75 -6.73
N ALA A 258 2.19 35.44 -5.94
CA ALA A 258 0.98 36.24 -5.87
C ALA A 258 0.44 36.24 -4.43
N ASN A 259 -0.06 37.39 -3.97
CA ASN A 259 -0.71 37.54 -2.65
C ASN A 259 0.10 37.00 -1.45
N GLY A 260 1.44 37.18 -1.48
CA GLY A 260 2.32 36.75 -0.39
C GLY A 260 2.52 35.24 -0.26
N GLN A 261 1.99 34.43 -1.19
CA GLN A 261 2.27 33.00 -1.26
C GLN A 261 3.54 32.73 -2.07
N LEU A 262 4.41 31.91 -1.50
CA LEU A 262 5.61 31.42 -2.19
C LEU A 262 5.21 30.60 -3.42
N PRO A 263 6.05 30.59 -4.48
CA PRO A 263 5.83 29.76 -5.66
C PRO A 263 5.71 28.29 -5.25
N GLN A 264 4.67 27.61 -5.70
CA GLN A 264 4.50 26.18 -5.49
C GLN A 264 4.45 25.48 -6.83
N GLN A 265 5.14 24.35 -6.91
CA GLN A 265 5.03 23.47 -8.06
C GLN A 265 3.68 22.74 -8.00
N LYS A 266 2.89 22.82 -9.06
CA LYS A 266 1.58 22.17 -9.16
C LYS A 266 1.49 21.29 -10.39
N LEU A 267 0.70 20.24 -10.28
CA LEU A 267 0.37 19.40 -11.43
C LEU A 267 -0.57 20.14 -12.38
N ILE A 268 -0.30 19.98 -13.66
CA ILE A 268 -1.09 20.50 -14.76
C ILE A 268 -1.41 19.37 -15.74
N PHE A 269 -2.56 19.48 -16.39
CA PHE A 269 -3.08 18.48 -17.33
C PHE A 269 -3.31 19.16 -18.67
N LYS A 270 -2.60 18.70 -19.69
CA LYS A 270 -2.68 19.26 -21.05
C LYS A 270 -3.06 18.16 -22.03
N LYS A 271 -3.96 18.45 -22.94
CA LYS A 271 -4.19 17.59 -24.10
C LYS A 271 -3.01 17.75 -25.07
N LEU A 272 -2.45 16.64 -25.53
CA LEU A 272 -1.48 16.61 -26.62
C LEU A 272 -2.24 16.53 -27.94
N ASP A 273 -2.04 17.51 -28.80
CA ASP A 273 -2.53 17.46 -30.17
C ASP A 273 -1.62 16.54 -30.98
N ASN A 274 -2.21 15.64 -31.77
CA ASN A 274 -1.46 14.74 -32.66
C ASN A 274 -0.89 15.46 -33.91
N ASP A 275 -1.14 16.76 -34.07
CA ASP A 275 -0.67 17.52 -35.23
C ASP A 275 0.70 18.16 -34.95
N SER A 276 1.75 17.38 -35.24
CA SER A 276 3.02 17.98 -35.66
C SER A 276 2.94 18.25 -37.16
N ASN A 277 2.48 19.45 -37.54
CA ASN A 277 2.87 20.02 -38.82
C ASN A 277 3.73 21.25 -38.58
N THR A 278 4.97 21.11 -39.00
CA THR A 278 6.06 22.07 -38.92
C THR A 278 5.71 23.31 -39.74
N GLN A 279 5.52 24.48 -39.11
CA GLN A 279 5.79 25.75 -39.77
C GLN A 279 6.49 26.71 -38.81
N SER A 280 7.81 26.76 -38.99
CA SER A 280 8.60 27.96 -38.77
C SER A 280 8.01 29.11 -39.60
N THR A 281 7.50 30.14 -38.94
CA THR A 281 7.43 31.48 -39.51
C THR A 281 8.07 32.41 -38.52
N GLY A 282 9.28 32.86 -38.88
CA GLY A 282 9.91 33.97 -38.22
C GLY A 282 9.14 35.25 -38.47
N THR A 283 9.17 36.13 -37.48
CA THR A 283 8.90 37.55 -37.67
C THR A 283 9.97 38.31 -36.90
N GLU A 284 11.09 38.57 -37.58
CA GLU A 284 11.90 39.76 -37.34
C GLU A 284 11.13 40.99 -37.83
N GLU A 285 11.45 42.15 -37.23
CA GLU A 285 10.98 43.51 -37.53
C GLU A 285 9.52 43.83 -37.12
N ALA A 286 9.18 44.93 -36.44
CA ALA A 286 9.89 46.14 -36.05
C ALA A 286 9.13 46.77 -34.86
N LEU A 287 9.84 47.53 -34.01
CA LEU A 287 9.39 48.83 -33.49
C LEU A 287 10.52 49.44 -32.65
N SER A 288 11.41 50.10 -33.38
CA SER A 288 12.20 51.22 -32.86
C SER A 288 11.30 52.46 -32.81
N SER A 289 11.65 53.36 -31.88
CA SER A 289 11.19 54.75 -31.68
C SER A 289 9.91 54.95 -30.86
N THR A 290 10.06 55.49 -29.65
CA THR A 290 9.92 56.94 -29.44
C THR A 290 10.69 57.37 -28.18
N VAL A 291 11.50 58.41 -28.41
CA VAL A 291 12.14 59.42 -27.55
C VAL A 291 11.67 59.50 -26.10
#